data_AF-A0A370FCH3-F1
#
_entry.id   AF-A0A370FCH3-F1
#
_cell.length_a   1.000
_cell.length_b   1.000
_cell.length_c   1.000
_cell.angle_alpha   90.00
_cell.angle_beta   90.00
_cell.angle_gamma   90.00
#
_symmetry.space_group_name_H-M   'P 1'
#
loop_
_entity.id
_entity.type
_entity.pdbx_description
1 polymer ?
#
loop_
_entity_poly.entity_id
_entity_poly.type
_entity_poly.pdbx_seq_one_letter_code
_entity_poly.pdbx_strand_id
1 'polypeptide(L)'
;MKRMPLTESQLSALPEGWCATARPSEECDMSHSGIAEEVAVEVSAEHPLFGVAVEVVAHDVAFDDVLCQHVEDPERFTEVHLTWARRAESFGLPSIECDGGWADFLRLQQAISAVTESAAEEERLGLREPMTEAGTPSRPIVVRAPASGLDSE
;
A
#
# COMPACT_ATOMS: atom_id res chain seq x y z
N MET A 1 20.77 -2.18 -15.09
CA MET A 1 20.68 -1.19 -14.00
C MET A 1 20.68 -1.94 -12.68
N LYS A 2 21.28 -1.38 -11.62
CA LYS A 2 21.33 -2.04 -10.30
C LYS A 2 20.00 -1.78 -9.59
N ARG A 3 19.34 -2.84 -9.12
CA ARG A 3 18.31 -2.79 -8.07
C ARG A 3 18.76 -1.80 -6.99
N MET A 4 17.96 -0.80 -6.69
CA MET A 4 18.18 0.03 -5.52
C MET A 4 17.21 -0.45 -4.44
N PRO A 5 17.62 -1.37 -3.56
CA PRO A 5 16.76 -1.81 -2.48
C PRO A 5 16.48 -0.63 -1.54
N LEU A 6 15.36 -0.72 -0.82
CA LEU A 6 15.11 0.09 0.37
C LEU A 6 16.39 0.16 1.24
N THR A 7 16.67 1.34 1.77
CA THR A 7 17.78 1.53 2.70
C THR A 7 17.54 0.72 3.98
N GLU A 8 18.59 0.47 4.76
CA GLU A 8 18.46 -0.26 6.04
C GLU A 8 17.46 0.43 6.99
N SER A 9 17.44 1.76 7.00
CA SER A 9 16.51 2.54 7.81
C SER A 9 15.07 2.36 7.33
N GLN A 10 14.82 2.27 6.02
CA GLN A 10 13.48 2.04 5.48
C GLN A 10 13.03 0.60 5.73
N LEU A 11 13.91 -0.38 5.55
CA LEU A 11 13.63 -1.78 5.88
C LEU A 11 13.25 -1.97 7.35
N SER A 12 13.95 -1.29 8.25
CA SER A 12 13.68 -1.36 9.69
C SER A 12 12.44 -0.58 10.12
N ALA A 13 11.96 0.33 9.26
CA ALA A 13 10.80 1.19 9.51
C ALA A 13 9.57 0.77 8.69
N LEU A 14 9.63 -0.35 7.98
CA LEU A 14 8.45 -0.92 7.33
C LEU A 14 7.38 -1.21 8.40
N PRO A 15 6.11 -0.88 8.14
CA PRO A 15 5.03 -1.22 9.04
C PRO A 15 4.91 -2.73 9.23
N GLU A 16 4.30 -3.13 10.35
CA GLU A 16 3.90 -4.52 10.56
C GLU A 16 2.98 -4.99 9.42
N GLY A 17 3.15 -6.24 8.98
CA GLY A 17 2.42 -6.80 7.83
C GLY A 17 3.08 -6.54 6.46
N TRP A 18 4.08 -5.66 6.37
CA TRP A 18 4.77 -5.41 5.09
C TRP A 18 5.97 -6.34 4.89
N CYS A 19 5.97 -7.12 3.80
CA CYS A 19 7.08 -7.97 3.39
C CYS A 19 7.98 -7.24 2.38
N ALA A 20 9.27 -7.06 2.69
CA ALA A 20 10.21 -6.39 1.80
C ALA A 20 10.75 -7.34 0.70
N THR A 21 10.81 -6.89 -0.55
CA THR A 21 11.31 -7.75 -1.64
C THR A 21 12.80 -8.07 -1.53
N ALA A 22 13.57 -7.17 -0.91
CA ALA A 22 15.00 -7.35 -0.65
C ALA A 22 15.29 -8.27 0.55
N ARG A 23 14.31 -8.48 1.45
CA ARG A 23 14.40 -9.35 2.63
C ARG A 23 13.06 -10.08 2.82
N PRO A 24 12.73 -11.04 1.93
CA PRO A 24 11.53 -11.83 2.09
C PRO A 24 11.54 -12.50 3.47
N SER A 25 10.48 -12.28 4.24
CA SER A 25 10.26 -13.02 5.47
C SER A 25 9.68 -14.40 5.14
N GLU A 26 9.70 -15.32 6.11
CA GLU A 26 8.99 -16.61 5.97
C GLU A 26 7.46 -16.44 5.96
N GLU A 27 6.96 -15.25 6.31
CA GLU A 27 5.55 -14.88 6.36
C GLU A 27 5.04 -14.28 5.04
N CYS A 28 5.94 -14.03 4.07
CA CYS A 28 5.56 -13.67 2.71
C CYS A 28 4.61 -14.74 2.14
N ASP A 29 3.38 -14.34 1.82
CA ASP A 29 2.29 -15.17 1.34
C ASP A 29 2.32 -15.40 -0.19
N MET A 30 3.12 -14.60 -0.91
CA MET A 30 3.23 -14.66 -2.37
C MET A 30 4.64 -14.40 -2.92
N SER A 31 4.82 -14.79 -4.19
CA SER A 31 6.06 -14.59 -4.92
C SER A 31 6.21 -13.15 -5.40
N HIS A 32 7.24 -12.45 -4.94
CA HIS A 32 7.53 -11.06 -5.36
C HIS A 32 7.67 -10.86 -6.87
N SER A 33 8.12 -11.88 -7.62
CA SER A 33 8.13 -11.79 -9.09
C SER A 33 6.72 -11.83 -9.67
N GLY A 34 5.83 -12.63 -9.09
CA GLY A 34 4.41 -12.68 -9.49
C GLY A 34 3.65 -11.41 -9.15
N ILE A 35 4.04 -10.68 -8.10
CA ILE A 35 3.50 -9.36 -7.76
C ILE A 35 3.94 -8.32 -8.80
N ALA A 36 5.24 -8.28 -9.12
CA ALA A 36 5.75 -7.36 -10.13
C ALA A 36 5.13 -7.61 -11.51
N GLU A 37 4.88 -8.88 -11.86
CA GLU A 37 4.13 -9.24 -13.07
C GLU A 37 2.68 -8.72 -13.01
N GLU A 38 2.02 -8.79 -11.85
CA GLU A 38 0.66 -8.28 -11.70
C GLU A 38 0.58 -6.77 -11.91
N VAL A 39 1.47 -6.00 -11.27
CA VAL A 39 1.58 -4.55 -11.49
C VAL A 39 1.74 -4.23 -12.98
N ALA A 40 2.59 -4.96 -13.69
CA ALA A 40 2.82 -4.74 -15.11
C ALA A 40 1.61 -5.09 -15.99
N VAL A 41 0.76 -6.02 -15.54
CA VAL A 41 -0.42 -6.49 -16.28
C VAL A 41 -1.65 -5.63 -16.01
N GLU A 42 -1.88 -5.22 -14.76
CA GLU A 42 -3.08 -4.48 -14.36
C GLU A 42 -3.01 -2.99 -14.71
N VAL A 43 -1.83 -2.38 -14.66
CA VAL A 43 -1.62 -0.97 -14.99
C VAL A 43 -1.90 -0.73 -16.47
N SER A 44 -3.09 -0.23 -16.77
CA SER A 44 -3.54 0.11 -18.13
C SER A 44 -3.10 1.49 -18.58
N ALA A 45 -3.29 1.81 -19.86
CA ALA A 45 -2.94 3.10 -20.47
C ALA A 45 -3.55 4.34 -19.80
N GLU A 46 -4.62 4.17 -19.02
CA GLU A 46 -5.31 5.26 -18.32
C GLU A 46 -4.75 5.48 -16.90
N HIS A 47 -3.98 4.54 -16.37
CA HIS A 47 -3.45 4.59 -15.02
C HIS A 47 -2.22 5.52 -14.94
N PRO A 48 -2.05 6.32 -13.87
CA PRO A 48 -0.92 7.26 -13.75
C PRO A 48 0.48 6.62 -13.80
N LEU A 49 0.60 5.33 -13.43
CA LEU A 49 1.85 4.57 -13.53
C LEU A 49 2.09 3.95 -14.92
N PHE A 50 1.21 4.14 -15.89
CA PHE A 50 1.40 3.56 -17.22
C PHE A 50 2.66 4.10 -17.90
N GLY A 51 3.55 3.19 -18.27
CA GLY A 51 4.84 3.54 -18.88
C GLY A 51 5.84 4.17 -17.90
N VAL A 52 5.50 4.29 -16.62
CA VAL A 52 6.42 4.73 -15.57
C VAL A 52 7.28 3.53 -15.13
N ALA A 53 8.60 3.70 -15.14
CA ALA A 53 9.51 2.67 -14.66
C ALA A 53 9.49 2.64 -13.13
N VAL A 54 8.87 1.60 -12.56
CA VAL A 54 8.82 1.35 -11.12
C VAL A 54 9.32 -0.04 -10.76
N GLU A 55 9.81 -0.21 -9.53
CA GLU A 55 10.16 -1.50 -8.93
C GLU A 55 9.28 -1.77 -7.71
N VAL A 56 8.73 -2.99 -7.59
CA VAL A 56 8.04 -3.42 -6.36
C VAL A 56 9.08 -3.69 -5.27
N VAL A 57 9.00 -2.93 -4.18
CA VAL A 57 9.97 -2.96 -3.07
C VAL A 57 9.42 -3.59 -1.79
N ALA A 58 8.10 -3.61 -1.62
CA ALA A 58 7.41 -4.34 -0.57
C ALA A 58 5.95 -4.62 -0.95
N HIS A 59 5.30 -5.54 -0.25
CA HIS A 59 3.86 -5.78 -0.33
C HIS A 59 3.27 -5.98 1.06
N ASP A 60 2.01 -5.64 1.24
CA ASP A 60 1.26 -5.95 2.46
C ASP A 60 0.74 -7.40 2.40
N VAL A 61 0.92 -8.19 3.46
CA VAL A 61 0.44 -9.59 3.50
C VAL A 61 -1.03 -9.72 3.87
N ALA A 62 -1.64 -8.66 4.39
CA ALA A 62 -3.05 -8.65 4.80
C ALA A 62 -3.96 -7.96 3.78
N PHE A 63 -3.40 -7.09 2.93
CA PHE A 63 -4.11 -6.32 1.94
C PHE A 63 -3.48 -6.48 0.56
N ASP A 64 -4.24 -6.22 -0.50
CA ASP A 64 -3.78 -6.33 -1.89
C ASP A 64 -2.86 -5.16 -2.30
N ASP A 65 -2.17 -4.55 -1.34
CA ASP A 65 -1.37 -3.33 -1.49
C ASP A 65 0.11 -3.63 -1.76
N VAL A 66 0.69 -2.88 -2.69
CA VAL A 66 2.10 -3.01 -3.07
C VAL A 66 2.79 -1.65 -3.07
N LEU A 67 4.00 -1.60 -2.55
CA LEU A 67 4.82 -0.39 -2.54
C LEU A 67 5.79 -0.43 -3.73
N CYS A 68 5.63 0.53 -4.62
CA CYS A 68 6.47 0.73 -5.79
C CYS A 68 7.44 1.89 -5.54
N GLN A 69 8.72 1.71 -5.88
CA GLN A 69 9.72 2.78 -5.93
C GLN A 69 9.98 3.20 -7.39
N HIS A 70 10.05 4.50 -7.65
CA HIS A 70 10.31 5.00 -9.00
C HIS A 70 11.78 4.84 -9.37
N VAL A 71 12.06 4.29 -10.55
CA VAL A 71 13.44 4.05 -11.02
C VAL A 71 14.16 5.36 -11.35
N GLU A 72 13.42 6.32 -11.91
CA GLU A 72 13.97 7.64 -12.29
C GLU A 72 14.05 8.62 -11.12
N ASP A 73 13.27 8.38 -10.06
CA ASP A 73 13.25 9.17 -8.82
C ASP A 73 13.20 8.25 -7.59
N PRO A 74 14.36 7.77 -7.11
CA PRO A 74 14.41 6.82 -6.00
C PRO A 74 13.89 7.36 -4.66
N GLU A 75 13.63 8.66 -4.53
CA GLU A 75 13.02 9.23 -3.32
C GLU A 75 11.49 9.15 -3.36
N ARG A 76 10.91 8.88 -4.54
CA ARG A 76 9.47 8.76 -4.77
C ARG A 76 8.99 7.31 -4.70
N PHE A 77 7.87 7.15 -4.02
CA PHE A 77 7.16 5.91 -3.80
C PHE A 77 5.70 6.07 -4.19
N THR A 78 5.09 4.99 -4.67
CA THR A 78 3.66 4.90 -4.92
C THR A 78 3.14 3.60 -4.32
N GLU A 79 2.16 3.69 -3.43
CA GLU A 79 1.40 2.54 -2.94
C GLU A 79 0.21 2.29 -3.86
N VAL A 80 0.10 1.05 -4.34
CA VAL A 80 -0.89 0.64 -5.33
C VAL A 80 -1.71 -0.51 -4.76
N HIS A 81 -3.02 -0.37 -4.77
CA HIS A 81 -3.95 -1.44 -4.44
C HIS A 81 -4.28 -2.24 -5.70
N LEU A 82 -3.83 -3.49 -5.76
CA LEU A 82 -4.06 -4.39 -6.88
C LEU A 82 -5.44 -5.04 -6.82
N THR A 83 -5.93 -5.50 -7.97
CA THR A 83 -7.22 -6.22 -8.05
C THR A 83 -7.05 -7.73 -8.26
N TRP A 84 -5.83 -8.17 -8.58
CA TRP A 84 -5.49 -9.54 -8.98
C TRP A 84 -6.27 -10.08 -10.19
N ALA A 85 -6.76 -9.19 -11.05
CA ALA A 85 -7.56 -9.50 -12.21
C ALA A 85 -6.76 -10.15 -13.35
N ARG A 86 -5.41 -10.11 -13.29
CA ARG A 86 -4.51 -10.69 -14.30
C ARG A 86 -4.76 -10.14 -15.70
N ARG A 87 -5.30 -8.93 -15.79
CA ARG A 87 -5.57 -8.18 -17.02
C ARG A 87 -5.54 -6.69 -16.71
N ALA A 88 -5.32 -5.88 -17.74
CA ALA A 88 -5.40 -4.43 -17.62
C ALA A 88 -6.79 -3.99 -17.12
N GLU A 89 -6.81 -3.17 -16.09
CA GLU A 89 -8.03 -2.61 -15.50
C GLU A 89 -8.21 -1.14 -15.87
N SER A 90 -9.41 -0.60 -15.70
CA SER A 90 -9.77 0.78 -16.06
C SER A 90 -10.60 1.42 -14.95
N PHE A 91 -10.97 2.69 -15.11
CA PHE A 91 -11.76 3.43 -14.11
C PHE A 91 -11.05 3.68 -12.77
N GLY A 92 -9.73 3.91 -12.82
CA GLY A 92 -8.93 4.20 -11.64
C GLY A 92 -8.49 2.96 -10.86
N LEU A 93 -8.52 1.78 -11.51
CA LEU A 93 -7.95 0.53 -11.00
C LEU A 93 -6.74 0.09 -11.83
N PRO A 94 -5.71 -0.51 -11.21
CA PRO A 94 -5.50 -0.57 -9.74
C PRO A 94 -5.45 0.85 -9.14
N SER A 95 -5.81 1.02 -7.86
CA SER A 95 -5.87 2.36 -7.26
C SER A 95 -4.53 2.78 -6.67
N ILE A 96 -4.29 4.09 -6.65
CA ILE A 96 -3.15 4.68 -5.95
C ILE A 96 -3.64 5.14 -4.58
N GLU A 97 -3.13 4.52 -3.52
CA GLU A 97 -3.47 4.86 -2.14
C GLU A 97 -2.58 6.00 -1.63
N CYS A 98 -1.32 6.03 -2.05
CA CYS A 98 -0.43 7.17 -1.84
C CYS A 98 0.59 7.32 -2.98
N ASP A 99 1.01 8.55 -3.26
CA ASP A 99 2.11 8.88 -4.16
C ASP A 99 2.89 10.05 -3.57
N GLY A 100 4.19 9.86 -3.33
CA GLY A 100 4.99 10.84 -2.60
C GLY A 100 6.32 10.27 -2.11
N GLY A 101 6.84 10.79 -1.00
CA GLY A 101 8.06 10.27 -0.39
C GLY A 101 7.80 9.14 0.61
N TRP A 102 8.87 8.54 1.12
CA TRP A 102 8.79 7.51 2.18
C TRP A 102 7.98 7.98 3.41
N ALA A 103 8.08 9.26 3.76
CA ALA A 103 7.34 9.82 4.89
C ALA A 103 5.83 9.92 4.64
N ASP A 104 5.39 10.04 3.38
CA ASP A 104 3.98 10.07 3.01
C ASP A 104 3.37 8.67 3.11
N PHE A 105 4.10 7.65 2.61
CA PHE A 105 3.78 6.24 2.83
C PHE A 105 3.60 5.94 4.32
N LEU A 106 4.60 6.23 5.17
CA LEU A 106 4.49 5.96 6.61
C LEU A 106 3.32 6.70 7.28
N ARG A 107 2.99 7.90 6.81
CA ARG A 107 1.85 8.67 7.34
C ARG A 107 0.52 8.02 7.01
N LEU A 108 0.37 7.48 5.79
CA LEU A 108 -0.81 6.70 5.42
C LEU A 108 -0.94 5.48 6.33
N GLN A 109 0.14 4.71 6.49
CA GLN A 109 0.10 3.46 7.26
C GLN A 109 -0.20 3.72 8.74
N GLN A 110 0.36 4.77 9.33
CA GLN A 110 0.00 5.20 10.68
C GLN A 110 -1.47 5.61 10.81
N ALA A 111 -2.02 6.29 9.80
CA ALA A 111 -3.43 6.68 9.80
C ALA A 111 -4.35 5.45 9.68
N ILE A 112 -3.99 4.48 8.84
CA ILE A 112 -4.71 3.20 8.73
C ILE A 112 -4.68 2.46 10.06
N SER A 113 -3.50 2.24 10.66
CA SER A 113 -3.35 1.54 11.94
C SER A 113 -4.13 2.21 13.07
N ALA A 114 -4.04 3.54 13.20
CA ALA A 114 -4.78 4.26 14.25
C ALA A 114 -6.30 4.07 14.12
N VAL A 115 -6.80 4.04 12.89
CA VAL A 115 -8.22 3.89 12.58
C VAL A 115 -8.69 2.46 12.80
N THR A 116 -7.91 1.45 12.39
CA THR A 116 -8.25 0.04 12.60
C THR A 116 -8.17 -0.34 14.08
N GLU A 117 -7.18 0.17 14.83
CA GLU A 117 -7.08 -0.01 16.28
C GLU A 117 -8.27 0.63 17.01
N SER A 118 -8.66 1.86 16.63
CA SER A 118 -9.81 2.52 17.21
C SER A 118 -11.11 1.75 16.95
N ALA A 119 -11.28 1.23 15.73
CA ALA A 119 -12.46 0.43 15.38
C ALA A 119 -12.49 -0.89 16.17
N ALA A 120 -11.36 -1.58 16.31
CA ALA A 120 -11.24 -2.79 17.12
C ALA A 120 -11.57 -2.52 18.59
N GLU A 121 -11.16 -1.36 19.12
CA GLU A 121 -11.50 -0.96 20.49
C GLU A 121 -12.99 -0.68 20.66
N GLU A 122 -13.62 0.03 19.72
CA GLU A 122 -15.07 0.26 19.73
C GLU A 122 -15.84 -1.06 19.68
N GLU A 123 -15.39 -2.04 18.89
CA GLU A 123 -15.97 -3.37 18.82
C GLU A 123 -15.83 -4.11 20.15
N ARG A 124 -14.65 -4.06 20.78
CA ARG A 124 -14.40 -4.65 22.10
C ARG A 124 -15.30 -4.06 23.19
N LEU A 125 -15.58 -2.76 23.11
CA LEU A 125 -16.45 -2.03 24.02
C LEU A 125 -17.95 -2.19 23.68
N GLY A 126 -18.29 -2.87 22.58
CA GLY A 126 -19.67 -3.02 22.11
C GLY A 126 -20.29 -1.73 21.57
N LEU A 127 -19.46 -0.73 21.25
CA LEU A 127 -19.86 0.54 20.64
C LEU A 127 -20.02 0.42 19.12
N ARG A 128 -19.43 -0.63 18.53
CA ARG A 128 -19.49 -0.97 17.12
C ARG A 128 -19.80 -2.47 16.97
N GLU A 129 -20.65 -2.82 16.01
CA GLU A 129 -20.87 -4.23 15.68
C GLU A 129 -19.61 -4.78 14.98
N PRO A 130 -19.11 -5.96 15.37
CA PRO A 130 -17.94 -6.54 14.74
C PRO A 130 -18.20 -6.87 13.27
N MET A 131 -17.16 -6.74 12.45
CA MET A 131 -17.23 -7.15 11.05
C MET A 131 -17.55 -8.66 10.98
N THR A 132 -18.69 -9.01 10.37
CA THR A 132 -19.10 -10.42 10.24
C THR A 132 -18.28 -11.11 9.15
N GLU A 133 -18.20 -12.45 9.18
CA GLU A 133 -17.55 -13.26 8.12
C GLU A 133 -18.11 -12.98 6.71
N ALA A 134 -19.32 -12.43 6.61
CA ALA A 134 -19.95 -12.02 5.35
C ALA A 134 -19.49 -10.64 4.83
N GLY A 135 -18.56 -9.98 5.52
CA GLY A 135 -17.98 -8.71 5.09
C GLY A 135 -18.96 -7.54 5.00
N THR A 136 -20.16 -7.64 5.59
CA THR A 136 -21.11 -6.52 5.61
C THR A 136 -20.65 -5.51 6.64
N PRO A 137 -20.16 -4.31 6.26
CA PRO A 137 -19.60 -3.40 7.22
C PRO A 137 -20.71 -2.80 8.07
N SER A 138 -20.56 -2.92 9.39
CA SER A 138 -20.87 -1.80 10.28
C SER A 138 -20.27 -0.56 9.64
N ARG A 139 -21.08 0.47 9.36
CA ARG A 139 -20.76 1.77 8.70
C ARG A 139 -19.29 1.97 8.24
N PRO A 140 -19.03 2.31 6.96
CA PRO A 140 -17.68 2.48 6.43
C PRO A 140 -16.77 3.28 7.36
N ILE A 141 -15.59 2.75 7.63
CA ILE A 141 -14.56 3.45 8.38
C ILE A 141 -13.80 4.31 7.38
N VAL A 142 -13.76 5.62 7.62
CA VAL A 142 -13.07 6.56 6.73
C VAL A 142 -11.71 6.89 7.34
N VAL A 143 -10.64 6.43 6.69
CA VAL A 143 -9.28 6.85 7.03
C VAL A 143 -9.06 8.24 6.44
N ARG A 144 -8.55 9.17 7.26
CA ARG A 144 -8.08 10.48 6.79
C ARG A 144 -6.63 10.61 7.21
N ALA A 145 -5.71 10.48 6.25
CA ALA A 145 -4.33 10.89 6.48
C ALA A 145 -4.31 12.41 6.72
N PRO A 146 -3.63 12.91 7.77
CA PRO A 146 -3.49 14.35 7.96
C PRO A 146 -2.75 14.92 6.74
N ALA A 147 -3.31 15.98 6.15
CA ALA A 147 -2.69 16.68 5.03
C ALA A 147 -1.28 17.13 5.42
N SER A 148 -0.32 16.99 4.50
CA SER A 148 0.95 17.70 4.62
C SER A 148 0.64 19.19 4.71
N GLY A 149 1.21 19.85 5.72
CA GLY A 149 0.92 21.25 6.03
C GLY A 149 1.06 22.15 4.81
N LEU A 150 -0.09 22.59 4.29
CA LEU A 150 -0.23 23.85 3.55
C LEU A 150 -0.64 24.93 4.55
N ASP A 151 0.16 25.12 5.60
CA ASP A 151 0.10 26.34 6.40
C ASP A 151 1.32 27.18 6.05
N SER A 152 1.15 27.95 4.98
CA SER A 152 1.99 29.11 4.66
C SER A 152 1.14 30.11 3.90
N GLU A 153 0.36 30.90 4.65
CA GLU A 153 0.11 32.32 4.39
C GLU A 153 0.04 33.08 5.72
#